data_AF-A0A941WSX6-F1
#
_entry.id   AF-A0A941WSX6-F1
#
_cell.length_a   1.000
_cell.length_b   1.000
_cell.length_c   1.000
_cell.angle_alpha   90.00
_cell.angle_beta   90.00
_cell.angle_gamma   90.00
#
_symmetry.space_group_name_H-M   'P 1'
#
loop_
_entity.id
_entity.type
_entity.pdbx_description
1 polymer ?
#
loop_
_entity_poly.entity_id
_entity_poly.type
_entity_poly.pdbx_seq_one_letter_code
_entity_poly.pdbx_strand_id
1 'polypeptide(L)' 'YNEVGKYKIDGNKLYEMFSDEEEWIISDILLLNSMTLSVQELEADGVTPSGKKFAYQRVE' A
#
# COMPACT_ATOMS: atom_id res chain seq x y z
N TYR A 1 -12.37 6.35 -13.57
CA TYR A 1 -10.93 6.62 -13.63
C TYR A 1 -10.25 5.33 -13.23
N ASN A 2 -9.41 4.75 -14.09
CA ASN A 2 -8.70 3.50 -13.80
C ASN A 2 -7.23 3.87 -13.63
N GLU A 3 -6.83 4.10 -12.39
CA GLU A 3 -5.44 4.38 -12.04
C GLU A 3 -4.65 3.08 -12.15
N VAL A 4 -3.64 3.05 -13.01
CA VAL A 4 -2.82 1.86 -13.27
C VAL A 4 -1.42 2.13 -12.75
N GLY A 5 -1.08 1.52 -11.62
CA GLY A 5 0.22 1.66 -11.01
C GLY A 5 1.14 0.45 -11.20
N LYS A 6 2.37 0.59 -10.70
CA LYS A 6 3.27 -0.53 -10.41
C LYS A 6 3.20 -0.82 -8.92
N TYR A 7 3.40 -2.09 -8.57
CA TYR A 7 3.55 -2.47 -7.17
C TYR A 7 4.68 -3.47 -7.00
N LYS A 8 5.25 -3.53 -5.79
CA LYS A 8 6.15 -4.59 -5.34
C LYS A 8 5.92 -4.85 -3.84
N ILE A 9 6.22 -6.06 -3.40
CA ILE A 9 6.13 -6.46 -2.00
C ILE A 9 7.52 -6.94 -1.57
N ASP A 10 8.02 -6.39 -0.46
CA ASP A 10 9.27 -6.82 0.18
C ASP A 10 9.00 -7.12 1.66
N GLY A 11 9.06 -8.39 2.02
CA GLY A 11 8.66 -8.86 3.35
C GLY A 11 7.20 -8.48 3.66
N ASN A 12 7.02 -7.62 4.66
CA ASN A 12 5.71 -7.13 5.08
C ASN A 12 5.38 -5.73 4.53
N LYS A 13 6.21 -5.18 3.64
CA LYS A 13 6.02 -3.85 3.06
C LYS A 13 5.46 -3.93 1.66
N LEU A 14 4.43 -3.13 1.41
CA LEU A 14 3.84 -2.87 0.11
C LEU A 14 4.41 -1.55 -0.43
N TYR A 15 4.90 -1.57 -1.66
CA TYR A 15 5.33 -0.38 -2.37
C TYR A 15 4.43 -0.19 -3.59
N GLU A 16 3.84 0.97 -3.73
CA GLU A 16 2.92 1.33 -4.81
C GLU A 16 3.45 2.58 -5.53
N MET A 17 3.38 2.59 -6.85
CA MET A 17 3.72 3.75 -7.68
C MET A 17 2.58 3.96 -8.67
N PHE A 18 1.77 4.98 -8.43
CA PHE A 18 0.63 5.32 -9.27
C PHE A 18 1.10 5.91 -10.61
N SER A 19 0.32 5.75 -11.69
CA SER A 19 0.69 6.20 -13.04
C SER A 19 1.03 7.69 -13.13
N ASP A 20 0.37 8.47 -12.28
CA ASP A 20 0.41 9.92 -12.28
C ASP A 20 1.37 10.46 -11.20
N GLU A 21 2.05 9.56 -10.46
CA GLU A 21 2.99 9.90 -9.40
C GLU A 21 4.41 9.38 -9.69
N GLU A 22 5.42 10.19 -9.39
CA GLU A 22 6.84 9.81 -9.58
C GLU A 22 7.46 9.16 -8.32
N GLU A 23 6.74 9.19 -7.20
CA GLU A 23 7.20 8.66 -5.91
C GLU A 23 6.54 7.34 -5.55
N TRP A 24 7.27 6.51 -4.81
CA TRP A 24 6.73 5.26 -4.28
C TRP A 24 6.06 5.54 -2.93
N ILE A 25 4.80 5.15 -2.81
CA ILE A 25 4.11 5.07 -1.53
C ILE A 25 4.53 3.76 -0.87
N ILE A 26 4.99 3.85 0.38
CA ILE A 26 5.41 2.71 1.18
C ILE A 26 4.36 2.47 2.24
N SER A 27 3.86 1.24 2.35
CA SER A 27 2.91 0.85 3.37
C SER A 27 3.35 -0.42 4.07
N ASP A 28 3.05 -0.55 5.36
CA ASP A 28 3.17 -1.81 6.11
C ASP A 28 1.86 -2.60 6.03
N ILE A 29 1.96 -3.90 5.75
CA ILE A 29 0.81 -4.80 5.62
C ILE A 29 0.41 -5.28 7.02
N LEU A 30 -0.69 -4.75 7.55
CA LEU A 30 -1.18 -5.14 8.87
C LEU A 30 -2.00 -6.44 8.84
N LEU A 31 -2.72 -6.66 7.75
CA LEU A 31 -3.53 -7.86 7.53
C LEU A 31 -3.61 -8.16 6.04
N LEU A 32 -3.28 -9.39 5.64
CA LEU A 32 -3.48 -9.84 4.27
C LEU A 32 -4.09 -11.25 4.29
N ASN A 33 -5.31 -11.35 3.79
CA ASN A 33 -5.99 -12.62 3.55
C ASN A 33 -6.75 -12.59 2.21
N SER A 34 -7.47 -13.66 1.88
CA SER A 34 -8.16 -13.79 0.60
C SER A 34 -9.26 -12.75 0.37
N MET A 35 -9.83 -12.18 1.44
CA MET A 35 -10.92 -11.22 1.40
C MET A 35 -10.49 -9.79 1.69
N THR A 36 -9.45 -9.60 2.50
CA THR A 36 -9.11 -8.31 3.08
C THR A 36 -7.61 -8.03 3.01
N LEU A 37 -7.28 -6.82 2.58
CA LEU A 37 -5.94 -6.22 2.69
C LEU A 37 -6.07 -4.97 3.56
N SER A 38 -5.39 -4.94 4.70
CA SER A 38 -5.27 -3.75 5.54
C SER A 38 -3.82 -3.31 5.59
N VAL A 39 -3.59 -2.03 5.34
CA VAL A 39 -2.25 -1.43 5.27
C VAL A 39 -2.19 -0.14 6.08
N GLN A 40 -1.00 0.19 6.54
CA GLN A 40 -0.67 1.47 7.15
C GLN A 40 0.42 2.15 6.32
N GLU A 41 0.11 3.32 5.78
CA GLU A 41 1.08 4.12 5.03
C GLU A 41 2.22 4.54 5.98
N LEU A 42 3.43 4.52 5.44
CA LEU A 42 4.66 4.93 6.08
C LEU A 42 5.16 6.22 5.42
N GLU A 43 5.87 7.02 6.20
CA GLU A 43 6.63 8.17 5.71
C GLU A 43 7.74 7.70 4.75
N ALA A 44 8.41 8.65 4.09
CA ALA A 44 9.48 8.36 3.12
C ALA A 44 10.69 7.60 3.71
N ASP A 45 10.81 7.52 5.03
CA ASP A 45 11.82 6.71 5.72
C ASP A 45 11.48 5.21 5.73
N GLY A 46 10.26 4.82 5.33
CA GLY A 46 9.78 3.44 5.28
C GLY A 46 9.65 2.76 6.65
N VAL A 47 9.67 3.54 7.73
CA VAL A 47 9.64 3.04 9.12
C VAL A 47 8.61 3.80 9.96
N THR A 48 8.55 5.11 9.82
CA THR A 48 7.63 5.96 10.58
C THR A 48 6.22 5.84 9.98
N PRO A 49 5.19 5.49 10.75
CA PRO A 49 3.83 5.45 10.24
C PRO A 49 3.28 6.87 9.99
N SER A 50 2.70 7.12 8.81
CA SER A 50 2.12 8.43 8.46
C SER A 50 0.78 8.71 9.15
N GLY A 51 0.24 7.70 9.83
CA GLY A 51 -1.08 7.74 10.47
C GLY A 51 -2.24 7.44 9.52
N LYS A 52 -2.01 7.40 8.19
CA LYS A 52 -3.03 6.97 7.23
C LYS A 52 -3.11 5.45 7.19
N LYS A 53 -4.33 4.93 7.22
CA LYS A 53 -4.62 3.49 7.18
C LYS A 53 -5.69 3.23 6.14
N PHE A 54 -5.50 2.16 5.39
CA PHE A 54 -6.42 1.74 4.35
C PHE A 54 -6.80 0.29 4.56
N ALA A 55 -8.05 -0.03 4.26
CA ALA A 55 -8.57 -1.39 4.30
C ALA A 55 -9.37 -1.63 3.01
N TYR A 56 -8.89 -2.58 2.22
CA TYR A 56 -9.49 -2.99 0.96
C TYR A 56 -10.17 -4.34 1.16
N GLN A 57 -11.38 -4.46 0.62
CA GLN A 57 -12.08 -5.72 0.53
C GLN A 57 -12.12 -6.19 -0.92
N ARG A 58 -11.91 -7.48 -1.13
CA ARG A 58 -12.10 -8.10 -2.42
C ARG A 58 -13.58 -8.00 -2.80
N VAL A 59 -13.83 -7.42 -3.96
CA VAL A 59 -15.16 -7.42 -4.60
C VAL A 59 -15.17 -8.56 -5.62
N GLU A 60 -16.19 -9.41 -5.57
CA GLU A 60 -16.43 -10.50 -6.55
C GLU A 60 -17.04 -9.98 -7.85
#